data_AF-A0AAP0RCB3-F1
#
_entry.id   AF-A0AAP0RCB3-F1
#
_cell.length_a   1.000
_cell.length_b   1.000
_cell.length_c   1.000
_cell.angle_alpha   90.00
_cell.angle_beta   90.00
_cell.angle_gamma   90.00
#
_symmetry.space_group_name_H-M   'P 1'
#
loop_
_entity.id
_entity.type
_entity.pdbx_description
1 polymer ?
#
loop_
_entity_poly.entity_id
_entity_poly.type
_entity_poly.pdbx_seq_one_letter_code
_entity_poly.pdbx_strand_id
1 'polypeptide(L)' 'METCITPLPEVSSSDEVAGGALEKWPERAFAIPPRISSSSIPGITDEKFQEDNELWKDRVTHYKHIISSLTQGRY' A
#
# COMPACT_ATOMS: atom_id res chain seq x y z
N MET A 1 22.04 -5.95 15.58
CA MET A 1 20.75 -5.96 14.86
C MET A 1 21.07 -6.25 13.41
N GLU A 2 20.30 -7.12 12.76
CA GLU A 2 20.48 -7.39 11.33
C GLU A 2 19.86 -6.27 10.48
N THR A 3 20.37 -6.08 9.26
CA THR A 3 19.81 -5.11 8.31
C THR A 3 18.46 -5.59 7.80
N CYS A 4 17.55 -4.64 7.54
CA CYS A 4 16.29 -4.95 6.86
C CYS A 4 16.57 -5.54 5.47
N ILE A 5 15.80 -6.58 5.09
CA ILE A 5 15.86 -7.17 3.75
C ILE A 5 15.51 -6.12 2.68
N THR A 6 14.59 -5.21 2.99
CA THR A 6 14.17 -4.08 2.15
C THR A 6 14.39 -2.76 2.88
N PRO A 7 15.64 -2.25 2.91
CA PRO A 7 15.95 -1.01 3.61
C PRO A 7 15.15 0.17 3.04
N LEU A 8 14.93 1.19 3.87
CA LEU A 8 14.42 2.46 3.40
C LEU A 8 15.49 3.16 2.55
N PRO A 9 15.10 3.99 1.58
CA PRO A 9 16.05 4.82 0.85
C PRO A 9 16.73 5.82 1.81
N GLU A 10 18.02 6.04 1.60
CA GLU A 10 18.79 7.04 2.33
C GLU A 10 18.28 8.44 2.00
N VAL A 11 18.34 9.34 2.99
CA VAL A 11 17.93 10.74 2.86
C VAL A 11 19.12 11.66 3.10
N SER A 12 19.10 12.82 2.44
CA SER A 12 20.25 13.74 2.44
C SER A 12 20.20 14.77 3.57
N SER A 13 19.02 14.98 4.16
CA SER A 13 18.75 16.00 5.18
C SER A 13 17.85 15.47 6.29
N SER A 14 17.89 16.10 7.47
CA SER A 14 17.02 15.76 8.60
C SER A 14 15.54 16.04 8.37
N ASP A 15 15.23 16.88 7.38
CA ASP A 15 13.87 17.31 7.05
C ASP A 15 13.19 16.35 6.05
N GLU A 16 13.95 15.45 5.43
CA GLU A 16 13.47 14.43 4.51
C GLU A 16 12.98 13.19 5.26
N VAL A 17 11.85 12.63 4.79
CA VAL A 17 11.29 11.39 5.32
C VAL A 17 11.81 10.22 4.50
N ALA A 18 12.61 9.35 5.13
CA ALA A 18 13.08 8.12 4.50
C ALA A 18 11.90 7.25 4.05
N GLY A 19 11.84 6.98 2.76
CA GLY A 19 10.73 6.25 2.14
C GLY A 19 9.53 7.10 1.72
N GLY A 20 9.63 8.43 1.78
CA GLY A 20 8.62 9.36 1.27
C GLY A 20 7.56 9.79 2.29
N ALA A 21 6.96 10.95 2.06
CA ALA A 21 5.88 11.47 2.88
C ALA A 21 4.60 10.62 2.70
N LEU A 22 3.88 10.41 3.81
CA LEU A 22 2.65 9.63 3.81
C LEU A 22 1.44 10.54 4.01
N GLU A 23 0.39 10.31 3.20
CA GLU A 23 -0.91 10.97 3.35
C GLU A 23 -1.50 10.78 4.74
N LYS A 24 -2.38 11.66 5.20
CA LYS A 24 -3.04 11.47 6.50
C LYS A 24 -4.01 10.28 6.45
N TRP A 25 -4.33 9.73 7.62
CA TRP A 25 -5.40 8.75 7.73
C TRP A 25 -6.75 9.48 7.72
N PRO A 26 -7.78 9.00 7.00
CA PRO A 26 -7.89 7.68 6.34
C PRO A 26 -7.42 7.61 4.88
N GLU A 27 -7.07 8.73 4.25
CA GLU A 27 -6.72 8.79 2.82
C GLU A 27 -5.56 7.85 2.45
N ARG A 28 -4.60 7.70 3.37
CA ARG A 28 -3.47 6.76 3.27
C ARG A 28 -3.88 5.32 2.94
N ALA A 29 -5.07 4.88 3.34
CA ALA A 29 -5.54 3.51 3.09
C ALA A 29 -5.70 3.20 1.58
N PHE A 30 -5.90 4.24 0.76
CA PHE A 30 -6.16 4.10 -0.67
C PHE A 30 -5.13 4.83 -1.54
N ALA A 31 -4.23 5.60 -0.93
CA ALA A 31 -3.15 6.28 -1.63
C ALA A 31 -2.08 5.28 -2.11
N ILE A 32 -1.41 5.62 -3.22
CA ILE A 32 -0.27 4.84 -3.71
C ILE A 32 0.88 4.97 -2.71
N PRO A 33 1.43 3.84 -2.20
CA PRO A 33 2.57 3.89 -1.31
C PRO A 33 3.76 4.60 -1.97
N PRO A 34 4.45 5.52 -1.27
CA PRO A 34 5.56 6.26 -1.86
C PRO A 34 6.72 5.38 -2.36
N ARG A 35 6.86 4.15 -1.86
CA ARG A 35 7.83 3.17 -2.36
C ARG A 35 7.54 2.71 -3.80
N ILE A 36 6.27 2.67 -4.19
CA ILE A 36 5.86 2.31 -5.56
C ILE A 36 6.06 3.51 -6.48
N SER A 37 5.60 4.70 -6.06
CA SER A 37 5.74 5.92 -6.87
C SER A 37 7.20 6.35 -7.07
N SER A 38 8.09 6.06 -6.11
CA SER A 38 9.54 6.25 -6.25
C SER A 38 10.24 5.20 -7.12
N SER A 39 9.49 4.24 -7.69
CA SER A 39 10.02 3.13 -8.50
C SER A 39 11.11 2.32 -7.78
N SER A 40 11.10 2.29 -6.45
CA SER A 40 12.09 1.57 -5.65
C SER A 40 11.94 0.04 -5.73
N ILE A 41 10.80 -0.45 -6.22
CA ILE A 41 10.48 -1.86 -6.35
C ILE A 41 10.45 -2.24 -7.84
N PRO A 42 11.45 -2.98 -8.34
CA PRO A 42 11.44 -3.42 -9.74
C PRO A 42 10.20 -4.25 -10.06
N GLY A 43 9.51 -3.91 -11.16
CA GLY A 43 8.36 -4.66 -11.66
C GLY A 43 7.01 -4.31 -11.05
N ILE A 44 6.95 -3.34 -10.12
CA ILE A 44 5.69 -2.77 -9.63
C ILE A 44 5.64 -1.30 -10.04
N THR A 45 4.60 -0.91 -10.77
CA THR A 45 4.34 0.48 -11.17
C THR A 45 3.06 0.98 -10.50
N ASP A 46 2.87 2.29 -10.53
CA ASP A 46 1.67 2.96 -10.01
C ASP A 46 0.41 2.44 -10.71
N GLU A 47 0.47 2.23 -12.03
CA GLU A 47 -0.64 1.70 -12.82
C GLU A 47 -0.98 0.27 -12.40
N LYS A 48 0.05 -0.59 -12.26
CA LYS A 48 -0.16 -1.98 -11.84
C LYS A 48 -0.79 -2.07 -10.45
N PHE A 49 -0.36 -1.21 -9.53
CA PHE A 49 -0.95 -1.13 -8.19
C PHE A 49 -2.43 -0.72 -8.24
N GLN A 50 -2.77 0.25 -9.10
CA GLN A 50 -4.17 0.68 -9.28
C GLN A 50 -5.03 -0.42 -9.88
N GLU A 51 -4.55 -1.12 -10.92
CA GLU A 51 -5.24 -2.26 -11.53
C GLU A 51 -5.49 -3.38 -10.51
N ASP A 52 -4.46 -3.74 -9.73
CA ASP A 52 -4.57 -4.76 -8.69
C ASP A 52 -5.58 -4.34 -7.60
N ASN A 53 -5.64 -3.04 -7.26
CA ASN A 53 -6.58 -2.52 -6.27
C ASN A 53 -8.04 -2.60 -6.75
N GLU A 54 -8.32 -2.31 -8.03
CA GLU A 54 -9.66 -2.49 -8.60
C GLU A 54 -10.07 -3.96 -8.62
N LEU A 55 -9.17 -4.85 -9.07
CA LEU A 55 -9.41 -6.29 -9.02
C LEU A 55 -9.66 -6.78 -7.58
N TRP A 56 -8.95 -6.22 -6.62
CA TRP A 56 -9.13 -6.54 -5.21
C TRP A 56 -10.50 -6.09 -4.68
N LYS A 57 -10.99 -4.89 -5.06
CA LYS A 57 -12.33 -4.42 -4.68
C LYS A 57 -13.42 -5.37 -5.20
N ASP A 58 -13.29 -5.86 -6.42
CA ASP A 58 -14.23 -6.82 -7.00
C ASP A 58 -14.22 -8.15 -6.23
N ARG A 59 -13.02 -8.66 -5.92
CA ARG A 59 -12.87 -9.90 -5.13
C ARG A 59 -13.45 -9.77 -3.73
N VAL A 60 -13.14 -8.67 -3.02
CA VAL A 60 -13.67 -8.41 -1.69
C VAL A 60 -15.19 -8.32 -1.73
N THR A 61 -15.75 -7.67 -2.75
CA THR A 61 -17.21 -7.60 -2.95
C THR A 61 -17.78 -9.00 -3.14
N HIS A 62 -17.18 -9.83 -3.98
CA HIS A 62 -17.60 -11.22 -4.17
C HIS A 62 -17.57 -12.04 -2.87
N TYR A 63 -16.48 -11.94 -2.10
CA TYR A 63 -16.37 -12.66 -0.82
C TYR A 63 -17.40 -12.20 0.21
N LYS A 64 -17.75 -10.91 0.26
CA LYS A 64 -18.83 -10.42 1.12
C LYS A 64 -20.18 -11.05 0.80
N HIS A 65 -20.45 -11.37 -0.47
CA HIS A 65 -21.69 -12.04 -0.86
C HIS A 65 -21.71 -13.51 -0.44
N ILE A 66 -20.58 -14.22 -0.58
CA ILE A 66 -20.47 -15.63 -0.19
C ILE A 66 -20.47 -15.77 1.34
N ILE A 67 -19.71 -14.91 2.02
CA ILE A 67 -19.49 -14.95 3.46
C ILE A 67 -20.14 -13.71 4.07
N SER A 68 -21.46 -13.75 4.20
CA SER A 68 -22.27 -12.62 4.69
C SER A 68 -21.85 -12.14 6.08
N SER A 69 -21.26 -13.01 6.92
CA SER A 69 -20.75 -12.65 8.24
C SER A 69 -19.55 -11.69 8.22
N LEU A 70 -18.79 -11.59 7.12
CA LEU A 70 -17.66 -10.65 7.00
C LEU A 70 -18.14 -9.18 7.12
N THR A 71 -19.36 -8.90 6.67
CA THR A 71 -19.96 -7.56 6.74
C THR A 71 -20.38 -7.16 8.15
N GLN A 72 -20.50 -8.12 9.06
CA GLN A 72 -20.95 -7.89 10.43
C GLN A 72 -19.79 -7.51 11.36
N GLY A 73 -18.55 -7.42 10.84
CA GLY A 73 -17.37 -7.04 11.62
C GLY A 73 -17.02 -8.05 12.72
N ARG A 74 -17.50 -9.30 12.62
CA ARG A 74 -17.17 -10.37 13.57
C ARG A 74 -15.78 -10.94 13.23
N TYR A 75 -14.76 -10.29 13.78
CA TYR A 75 -13.39 -10.80 13.88
C TYR A 75 -12.89 -10.54 15.30
#